data_AF-A0A7S3VV02-F1
#
_entry.id   AF-A0A7S3VV02-F1
#
_cell.length_a   1.000
_cell.length_b   1.000
_cell.length_c   1.000
_cell.angle_alpha   90.00
_cell.angle_beta   90.00
_cell.angle_gamma   90.00
#
_symmetry.space_group_name_H-M   'P 1'
#
loop_
_entity.id
_entity.type
_entity.pdbx_description
1 polymer ?
#
loop_
_entity_poly.entity_id
_entity_poly.type
_entity_poly.pdbx_seq_one_letter_code
_entity_poly.pdbx_strand_id
1 'polypeptide(L)'
;MDRRMGAPRMADGYGYALGGPRGGGGYGQPMGMPRAPPMGAMPPMMPMPEPQVDREKTCPLLLRVYTKHGSHHKLEEFAVRGKEPEGEIQMYTWFDANLRELSDLIKEVNSEARGRNCRMSFAFIYPDRNGRNVMRQVGMVHSSRSSEDDLRTLRSLRFQTGDFLDVAIYSGF
;
A
#
# COMPACT_ATOMS: atom_id res chain seq x y z
N MET A 1 25.63 -21.75 47.26
CA MET A 1 25.59 -23.19 47.60
C MET A 1 24.15 -23.53 47.89
N ASP A 2 23.45 -24.19 46.97
CA ASP A 2 22.15 -24.77 47.31
C ASP A 2 22.14 -26.26 47.04
N ARG A 3 21.54 -26.97 47.98
CA ARG A 3 21.79 -28.37 48.29
C ARG A 3 20.72 -29.23 47.61
N ARG A 4 21.23 -30.25 46.92
CA ARG A 4 20.74 -31.63 46.88
C ARG A 4 19.42 -31.99 47.60
N MET A 5 18.68 -32.83 46.85
CA MET A 5 17.98 -34.08 47.24
C MET A 5 16.52 -34.02 47.68
N GLY A 6 15.71 -34.89 47.04
CA GLY A 6 14.51 -35.46 47.65
C GLY A 6 13.40 -35.91 46.68
N ALA A 7 13.63 -36.94 45.85
CA ALA A 7 12.55 -37.82 45.36
C ALA A 7 12.19 -38.83 46.48
N PRO A 8 11.01 -39.50 46.57
CA PRO A 8 10.55 -40.45 45.53
C PRO A 8 9.01 -40.80 45.46
N ARG A 9 8.65 -41.56 44.39
CA ARG A 9 7.73 -42.74 44.28
C ARG A 9 6.31 -42.67 44.89
N MET A 10 5.24 -43.12 44.24
CA MET A 10 4.92 -44.44 43.62
C MET A 10 3.82 -44.23 42.56
N ALA A 11 3.72 -44.84 41.38
CA ALA A 11 4.01 -46.20 40.87
C ALA A 11 3.12 -47.30 41.46
N ASP A 12 2.08 -47.68 40.71
CA ASP A 12 1.56 -49.05 40.52
C ASP A 12 0.68 -48.99 39.25
N GLY A 13 0.91 -49.72 38.15
CA GLY A 13 1.35 -51.11 38.04
C GLY A 13 0.10 -51.99 37.83
N TYR A 14 -0.01 -53.03 37.00
CA TYR A 14 0.88 -53.82 36.14
C TYR A 14 -0.04 -54.61 35.17
N GLY A 15 0.37 -54.92 33.94
CA GLY A 15 0.82 -56.26 33.53
C GLY A 15 0.09 -56.67 32.24
N TYR A 16 0.60 -57.47 31.29
CA TYR A 16 1.59 -58.56 31.28
C TYR A 16 2.08 -58.74 29.81
N ALA A 17 3.39 -58.71 29.48
CA ALA A 17 4.34 -59.83 29.19
C ALA A 17 3.98 -60.72 27.95
N LEU A 18 4.81 -61.11 26.97
CA LEU A 18 6.15 -61.76 26.89
C LEU A 18 6.66 -61.69 25.42
N GLY A 19 7.94 -61.44 25.07
CA GLY A 19 8.99 -62.46 24.81
C GLY A 19 9.67 -62.27 23.42
N GLY A 20 11.02 -62.29 23.33
CA GLY A 20 11.84 -62.11 22.10
C GLY A 20 11.91 -63.35 21.16
N PRO A 21 12.86 -63.51 20.18
CA PRO A 21 14.20 -62.91 20.06
C PRO A 21 14.65 -62.48 18.62
N ARG A 22 15.92 -62.04 18.53
CA ARG A 22 16.74 -61.71 17.35
C ARG A 22 16.75 -62.80 16.25
N GLY A 23 16.76 -62.39 14.98
CA GLY A 23 17.12 -63.23 13.82
C GLY A 23 17.15 -62.42 12.52
N GLY A 24 18.25 -62.50 11.76
CA GLY A 24 18.51 -61.72 10.56
C GLY A 24 17.77 -62.17 9.30
N GLY A 25 17.80 -61.32 8.27
CA GLY A 25 17.29 -61.63 6.93
C GLY A 25 17.49 -60.42 6.03
N GLY A 26 18.38 -60.55 5.05
CA GLY A 26 18.80 -59.45 4.18
C GLY A 26 17.72 -59.02 3.20
N TYR A 27 17.76 -57.74 2.83
CA TYR A 27 17.12 -57.23 1.63
C TYR A 27 18.00 -56.13 1.03
N GLY A 28 18.46 -56.39 -0.19
CA GLY A 28 18.46 -55.48 -1.33
C GLY A 28 19.06 -54.08 -1.16
N GLN A 29 20.06 -53.80 -2.00
CA GLN A 29 20.59 -52.48 -2.35
C GLN A 29 19.50 -51.38 -2.47
N PRO A 30 19.82 -50.10 -2.17
CA PRO A 30 18.89 -49.01 -2.39
C PRO A 30 18.72 -48.78 -3.91
N MET A 31 17.53 -49.09 -4.43
CA MET A 31 17.12 -48.73 -5.78
C MET A 31 17.08 -47.19 -5.89
N GLY A 32 17.83 -46.67 -6.86
CA GLY A 32 18.00 -45.24 -7.09
C GLY A 32 16.69 -44.51 -7.33
N MET A 33 16.49 -43.40 -6.62
CA MET A 33 15.47 -42.41 -6.96
C MET A 33 15.78 -41.81 -8.34
N PRO A 34 14.79 -41.65 -9.24
CA PRO A 34 15.00 -40.90 -10.47
C PRO A 34 15.41 -39.46 -10.14
N ARG A 35 16.53 -38.98 -10.71
CA ARG A 35 16.94 -37.58 -10.59
C ARG A 35 15.82 -36.69 -11.14
N ALA A 36 15.37 -35.73 -10.34
CA ALA A 36 14.46 -34.69 -10.80
C ALA A 36 15.05 -33.97 -12.01
N PRO A 37 14.23 -33.55 -13.00
CA PRO A 37 14.71 -32.76 -14.13
C PRO A 37 15.34 -31.46 -13.62
N PRO A 38 16.35 -30.90 -14.34
CA PRO A 38 16.97 -29.65 -13.95
C PRO A 38 15.89 -28.57 -13.91
N MET A 39 15.79 -27.83 -12.81
CA MET A 39 14.94 -26.63 -12.74
C MET A 39 15.38 -25.68 -13.85
N GLY A 40 14.65 -25.68 -14.97
CA GLY A 40 14.71 -24.62 -15.95
C GLY A 40 14.44 -23.29 -15.25
N ALA A 41 15.15 -22.25 -15.66
CA ALA A 41 15.05 -20.91 -15.10
C ALA A 41 13.59 -20.53 -14.84
N MET A 42 13.27 -20.18 -13.59
CA MET A 42 11.95 -19.68 -13.24
C MET A 42 11.63 -18.47 -14.15
N PRO A 43 10.42 -18.39 -14.74
CA PRO A 43 10.03 -17.20 -15.47
C PRO A 43 10.15 -15.99 -14.54
N PRO A 44 10.50 -14.79 -15.07
CA PRO A 44 10.52 -13.58 -14.26
C PRO A 44 9.15 -13.43 -13.60
N MET A 45 9.12 -13.32 -12.26
CA MET A 45 7.88 -13.08 -11.52
C MET A 45 7.25 -11.81 -12.08
N MET A 46 6.16 -11.95 -12.83
CA MET A 46 5.37 -10.81 -13.27
C MET A 46 4.89 -10.06 -12.03
N PRO A 47 4.93 -8.72 -12.02
CA PRO A 47 4.44 -7.95 -10.88
C PRO A 47 2.99 -8.37 -10.59
N MET A 48 2.73 -8.80 -9.35
CA MET A 48 1.38 -9.15 -8.94
C MET A 48 0.47 -7.94 -9.12
N PRO A 49 -0.72 -8.11 -9.72
CA PRO A 49 -1.71 -7.03 -9.80
C PRO A 49 -1.98 -6.48 -8.40
N GLU A 50 -1.98 -5.15 -8.26
CA GLU A 50 -2.36 -4.54 -6.98
C GLU A 50 -3.79 -4.99 -6.62
N PRO A 51 -4.05 -5.40 -5.36
CA PRO A 51 -5.37 -5.86 -4.97
C PRO A 51 -6.39 -4.72 -5.13
N GLN A 52 -7.42 -4.98 -5.92
CA GLN A 52 -8.55 -4.06 -6.09
C GLN A 52 -9.28 -3.91 -4.74
N VAL A 53 -9.65 -2.67 -4.40
CA VAL A 53 -10.32 -2.38 -3.13
C VAL A 53 -11.81 -2.65 -3.28
N ASP A 54 -12.37 -3.50 -2.42
CA ASP A 54 -13.83 -3.65 -2.30
C ASP A 54 -14.38 -2.43 -1.57
N ARG A 55 -14.87 -1.43 -2.34
CA ARG A 55 -15.38 -0.15 -1.83
C ARG A 55 -16.68 -0.28 -1.01
N GLU A 56 -17.41 -1.39 -1.13
CA GLU A 56 -18.62 -1.63 -0.32
C GLU A 56 -18.27 -2.11 1.09
N LYS A 57 -17.17 -2.87 1.22
CA LYS A 57 -16.72 -3.44 2.50
C LYS A 57 -15.61 -2.66 3.18
N THR A 58 -14.94 -1.76 2.46
CA THR A 58 -13.82 -0.98 2.97
C THR A 58 -14.29 0.43 3.29
N CYS A 59 -14.05 0.91 4.52
CA CYS A 59 -14.34 2.30 4.85
C CYS A 59 -13.46 3.27 4.02
N PRO A 60 -14.03 4.34 3.46
CA PRO A 60 -13.24 5.34 2.75
C PRO A 60 -12.33 6.11 3.72
N LEU A 61 -11.24 6.65 3.18
CA LEU A 61 -10.36 7.60 3.85
C LEU A 61 -10.81 9.03 3.55
N LEU A 62 -10.52 9.95 4.49
CA LEU A 62 -10.66 11.38 4.27
C LEU A 62 -9.41 11.92 3.56
N LEU A 63 -9.59 12.43 2.35
CA LEU A 63 -8.57 13.13 1.58
C LEU A 63 -8.85 14.64 1.65
N ARG A 64 -7.87 15.41 2.14
CA ARG A 64 -7.93 16.87 2.20
C ARG A 64 -7.24 17.44 0.97
N VAL A 65 -8.02 18.12 0.12
CA VAL A 65 -7.57 18.65 -1.17
C VAL A 65 -7.60 20.18 -1.14
N TYR A 66 -6.52 20.81 -1.56
CA TYR A 66 -6.40 22.26 -1.71
C TYR A 66 -6.19 22.60 -3.18
N THR A 67 -6.92 23.58 -3.69
CA THR A 67 -6.83 23.98 -5.10
C THR A 67 -6.35 25.41 -5.23
N LYS A 68 -5.47 25.68 -6.19
CA LYS A 68 -5.01 27.04 -6.49
C LYS A 68 -4.83 27.27 -7.97
N HIS A 69 -5.13 28.49 -8.41
CA HIS A 69 -5.03 28.88 -9.81
C HIS A 69 -3.59 29.31 -10.16
N GLY A 70 -3.08 28.81 -11.27
CA GLY A 70 -1.80 29.20 -11.88
C GLY A 70 -0.53 28.74 -11.16
N SER A 71 -0.61 28.19 -9.96
CA SER A 71 0.54 27.66 -9.22
C SER A 71 0.11 26.77 -8.06
N HIS A 72 1.05 25.97 -7.55
CA HIS A 72 0.88 25.26 -6.28
C HIS A 72 0.94 26.23 -5.08
N HIS A 73 0.38 25.83 -3.94
CA HIS A 73 0.54 26.55 -2.68
C HIS A 73 1.99 26.49 -2.19
N LYS A 74 2.42 27.47 -1.38
CA LYS A 74 3.76 27.43 -0.78
C LYS A 74 3.76 26.48 0.41
N LEU A 75 4.91 25.84 0.66
CA LEU A 75 5.08 24.92 1.79
C LEU A 75 4.87 25.60 3.15
N GLU A 76 5.17 26.89 3.26
CA GLU A 76 4.96 27.65 4.49
C GLU A 76 3.47 27.71 4.91
N GLU A 77 2.56 27.65 3.93
CA GLU A 77 1.12 27.72 4.17
C GLU A 77 0.58 26.46 4.85
N PHE A 78 1.30 25.34 4.76
CA PHE A 78 0.94 24.08 5.42
C PHE A 78 1.70 23.84 6.72
N ALA A 79 2.60 24.74 7.12
CA ALA A 79 3.49 24.53 8.26
C ALA A 79 2.76 24.56 9.61
N VAL A 80 1.67 25.32 9.72
CA VAL A 80 0.92 25.51 10.97
C VAL A 80 -0.44 24.84 10.85
N ARG A 81 -0.68 23.82 11.68
CA ARG A 81 -1.99 23.16 11.77
C ARG A 81 -3.08 24.17 12.16
N GLY A 82 -4.21 24.13 11.47
CA GLY A 82 -5.33 25.06 11.64
C GLY A 82 -5.15 26.39 10.89
N LYS A 83 -4.05 26.57 10.15
CA LYS A 83 -3.81 27.71 9.25
C LYS A 83 -3.51 27.27 7.83
N GLU A 84 -3.94 26.06 7.45
CA GLU A 84 -3.89 25.61 6.07
C GLU A 84 -4.66 26.56 5.14
N PRO A 85 -4.36 26.57 3.82
CA PRO A 85 -5.06 27.42 2.87
C PRO A 85 -6.58 27.28 2.94
N GLU A 86 -7.29 28.38 2.72
CA GLU A 86 -8.75 28.37 2.62
C GLU A 86 -9.23 27.59 1.38
N GLY A 87 -10.49 27.17 1.38
CA GLY A 87 -11.06 26.41 0.25
C GLY A 87 -10.67 24.93 0.23
N GLU A 88 -10.44 24.33 1.41
CA GLU A 88 -10.28 22.88 1.56
C GLU A 88 -11.49 22.13 0.99
N ILE A 89 -11.23 21.19 0.09
CA ILE A 89 -12.19 20.22 -0.42
C ILE A 89 -11.95 18.89 0.29
N GLN A 90 -12.96 18.40 0.99
CA GLN A 90 -12.90 17.11 1.66
C GLN A 90 -13.52 16.03 0.78
N MET A 91 -12.73 15.01 0.45
CA MET A 91 -13.15 13.88 -0.37
C MET A 91 -13.11 12.59 0.43
N TYR A 92 -14.21 11.86 0.45
CA TYR A 92 -14.25 10.49 0.97
C TYR A 92 -13.97 9.52 -0.17
N THR A 93 -12.82 8.86 -0.14
CA THR A 93 -12.35 8.03 -1.25
C THR A 93 -11.54 6.82 -0.77
N TRP A 94 -10.96 6.04 -1.67
CA TRP A 94 -10.15 4.87 -1.36
C TRP A 94 -8.76 4.98 -1.97
N PHE A 95 -7.83 4.15 -1.49
CA PHE A 95 -6.46 4.14 -1.98
C PHE A 95 -6.33 3.76 -3.47
N ASP A 96 -7.34 3.12 -4.07
CA ASP A 96 -7.36 2.79 -5.49
C ASP A 96 -7.89 3.94 -6.37
N ALA A 97 -8.33 5.06 -5.78
CA ALA A 97 -8.77 6.21 -6.54
C ALA A 97 -7.62 6.79 -7.36
N ASN A 98 -7.90 7.06 -8.63
CA ASN A 98 -6.91 7.56 -9.59
C ASN A 98 -7.00 9.07 -9.79
N LEU A 99 -5.97 9.67 -10.37
CA LEU A 99 -5.92 11.12 -10.57
C LEU A 99 -7.08 11.63 -11.44
N ARG A 100 -7.59 10.81 -12.37
CA ARG A 100 -8.74 11.16 -13.19
C ARG A 100 -10.02 11.29 -12.36
N GLU A 101 -10.32 10.31 -11.51
CA GLU A 101 -11.45 10.31 -10.58
C GLU A 101 -11.39 11.54 -9.67
N LEU A 102 -10.22 11.83 -9.09
CA LEU A 102 -10.02 13.02 -8.27
C LEU A 102 -10.24 14.32 -9.07
N SER A 103 -9.77 14.37 -10.31
CA SER A 103 -9.93 15.55 -11.18
C SER A 103 -11.41 15.83 -11.50
N ASP A 104 -12.22 14.79 -11.69
CA ASP A 104 -13.63 14.94 -12.02
C ASP A 104 -14.42 15.44 -10.80
N LEU A 105 -14.07 14.98 -9.59
CA LEU A 105 -14.61 15.54 -8.33
C LEU A 105 -14.22 17.01 -8.14
N ILE A 106 -12.99 17.40 -8.45
CA ILE A 106 -12.55 18.81 -8.36
C ILE A 106 -13.36 19.68 -9.31
N LYS A 107 -13.68 19.21 -10.52
CA LYS A 107 -14.51 19.94 -11.49
C LYS A 107 -15.93 20.17 -10.97
N GLU A 108 -16.48 19.31 -10.12
CA GLU A 108 -17.82 19.53 -9.55
C GLU A 108 -17.84 20.76 -8.64
N VAL A 109 -16.75 20.97 -7.88
CA VAL A 109 -16.64 22.06 -6.90
C VAL A 109 -16.03 23.35 -7.49
N ASN A 110 -15.04 23.22 -8.37
CA ASN A 110 -14.35 24.36 -9.00
C ASN A 110 -14.68 24.44 -10.50
N SER A 111 -15.52 25.41 -10.87
CA SER A 111 -16.00 25.60 -12.25
C SER A 111 -14.88 25.95 -13.24
N GLU A 112 -13.80 26.60 -12.80
CA GLU A 112 -12.68 26.94 -13.68
C GLU A 112 -11.88 25.70 -14.12
N ALA A 113 -11.88 24.63 -13.32
CA ALA A 113 -11.26 23.35 -13.69
C ALA A 113 -11.96 22.68 -14.90
N ARG A 114 -13.18 23.09 -15.24
CA ARG A 114 -13.97 22.57 -16.38
C ARG A 114 -13.52 23.12 -17.73
N GLY A 115 -12.60 24.09 -17.77
CA GLY A 115 -12.11 24.67 -19.01
C GLY A 115 -11.56 23.60 -19.97
N ARG A 116 -11.92 23.67 -21.25
CA ARG A 116 -11.55 22.65 -22.26
C ARG A 116 -10.04 22.41 -22.35
N ASN A 117 -9.24 23.46 -22.16
CA ASN A 117 -7.78 23.42 -22.21
C ASN A 117 -7.14 23.50 -20.81
N CYS A 118 -7.92 23.25 -19.75
CA CYS A 118 -7.41 23.24 -18.38
C CYS A 118 -6.55 21.99 -18.12
N ARG A 119 -5.48 22.18 -17.34
CA ARG A 119 -4.65 21.10 -16.79
C ARG A 119 -4.55 21.25 -15.29
N MET A 120 -4.61 20.14 -14.58
CA MET A 120 -4.53 20.04 -13.12
C MET A 120 -3.25 19.30 -12.77
N SER A 121 -2.33 19.98 -12.09
CA SER A 121 -1.10 19.37 -11.56
C SER A 121 -1.34 18.97 -10.11
N PHE A 122 -1.08 17.72 -9.77
CA PHE A 122 -1.31 17.14 -8.46
C PHE A 122 0.01 17.02 -7.70
N ALA A 123 0.04 17.39 -6.43
CA ALA A 123 1.18 17.24 -5.55
C ALA A 123 0.77 16.81 -4.15
N PHE A 124 1.53 15.90 -3.54
CA PHE A 124 1.35 15.57 -2.12
C PHE A 124 2.21 16.48 -1.27
N ILE A 125 1.68 16.87 -0.12
CA ILE A 125 2.38 17.62 0.92
C ILE A 125 2.36 16.81 2.20
N TYR A 126 3.54 16.53 2.74
CA TYR A 126 3.70 15.70 3.92
C TYR A 126 4.99 16.06 4.67
N PRO A 127 5.08 15.81 5.99
CA PRO A 127 6.30 16.03 6.74
C PRO A 127 7.38 15.03 6.33
N ASP A 128 8.59 15.52 6.09
CA ASP A 128 9.77 14.67 5.94
C ASP A 128 10.18 14.04 7.28
N ARG A 129 11.28 13.26 7.26
CA ARG A 129 11.81 12.62 8.48
C ARG A 129 12.28 13.61 9.54
N ASN A 130 12.55 14.86 9.16
CA ASN A 130 12.95 15.94 10.05
C ASN A 130 11.75 16.77 10.53
N GLY A 131 10.52 16.38 10.15
CA GLY A 131 9.29 17.09 10.48
C GLY A 131 9.02 18.32 9.62
N ARG A 132 9.81 18.56 8.56
CA ARG A 132 9.60 19.69 7.64
C ARG A 132 8.71 19.25 6.49
N ASN A 133 7.66 20.02 6.21
CA ASN A 133 6.80 19.73 5.07
C ASN A 133 7.58 19.81 3.76
N VAL A 134 7.37 18.80 2.91
CA VAL A 134 7.87 18.73 1.55
C VAL A 134 6.72 18.55 0.59
N MET A 135 6.89 19.05 -0.63
CA MET A 135 5.91 18.93 -1.71
C MET A 135 6.51 18.02 -2.78
N ARG A 136 5.74 17.00 -3.17
CA ARG A 136 6.11 16.08 -4.24
C ARG A 136 5.03 16.08 -5.29
N GLN A 137 5.34 16.59 -6.48
CA GLN A 137 4.44 16.47 -7.63
C GLN A 137 4.29 15.00 -8.01
N VAL A 138 3.05 14.59 -8.28
CA VAL A 138 2.69 13.18 -8.48
C VAL A 138 2.09 12.90 -9.85
N GLY A 139 1.56 13.91 -10.54
CA GLY A 139 1.09 13.75 -11.92
C GLY A 139 0.29 14.94 -12.41
N MET A 140 -0.05 14.94 -13.69
CA MET A 140 -0.86 15.98 -14.32
C MET A 140 -2.00 15.40 -15.16
N VAL A 141 -3.22 15.88 -14.93
CA VAL A 141 -4.43 15.48 -15.65
C VAL A 141 -4.94 16.62 -16.51
N HIS A 142 -5.33 16.31 -17.74
CA HIS A 142 -5.99 17.26 -18.63
C HIS A 142 -7.51 17.18 -18.46
N SER A 143 -8.19 18.32 -18.53
CA SER A 143 -9.64 18.36 -18.30
C SER A 143 -10.44 17.59 -19.35
N SER A 144 -10.02 17.65 -20.61
CA SER A 144 -10.73 17.07 -21.76
C SER A 144 -10.02 15.88 -22.43
N ARG A 145 -8.73 15.70 -22.21
CA ARG A 145 -7.90 14.67 -22.87
C ARG A 145 -7.41 13.67 -21.84
N SER A 146 -7.17 12.42 -22.25
CA SER A 146 -6.49 11.46 -21.40
C SER A 146 -5.01 11.78 -21.29
N SER A 147 -4.48 11.79 -20.07
CA SER A 147 -3.05 11.82 -19.77
C SER A 147 -2.55 10.42 -19.40
N GLU A 148 -1.24 10.19 -19.45
CA GLU A 148 -0.62 8.97 -18.94
C GLU A 148 -0.82 8.84 -17.41
N ASP A 149 -0.84 9.98 -16.72
CA ASP A 149 -1.01 10.05 -15.28
C ASP A 149 -2.44 9.78 -14.80
N ASP A 150 -3.45 9.77 -15.69
CA ASP A 150 -4.87 9.64 -15.34
C ASP A 150 -5.17 8.40 -14.49
N LEU A 151 -4.50 7.28 -14.79
CA LEU A 151 -4.72 5.98 -14.15
C LEU A 151 -3.89 5.77 -12.88
N ARG A 152 -3.03 6.72 -12.50
CA ARG A 152 -2.18 6.58 -11.31
C ARG A 152 -3.04 6.70 -10.05
N THR A 153 -3.04 5.65 -9.25
CA THR A 153 -3.82 5.55 -8.02
C THR A 153 -3.09 6.16 -6.83
N LEU A 154 -3.82 6.62 -5.80
CA LEU A 154 -3.22 7.08 -4.53
C LEU A 154 -2.25 6.04 -3.94
N ARG A 155 -2.59 4.75 -4.03
CA ARG A 155 -1.75 3.61 -3.61
C ARG A 155 -0.43 3.57 -4.39
N SER A 156 -0.50 3.58 -5.72
CA SER A 156 0.69 3.54 -6.58
C SER A 156 1.60 4.76 -6.36
N LEU A 157 0.99 5.90 -6.04
CA LEU A 157 1.66 7.16 -5.74
C LEU A 157 2.23 7.23 -4.32
N ARG A 158 2.03 6.19 -3.49
CA ARG A 158 2.48 6.12 -2.09
C ARG A 158 1.89 7.22 -1.21
N PHE A 159 0.62 7.57 -1.45
CA PHE A 159 -0.14 8.42 -0.54
C PHE A 159 -0.27 7.75 0.83
N GLN A 160 -0.16 8.54 1.90
CA GLN A 160 -0.44 8.11 3.26
C GLN A 160 -1.59 8.93 3.85
N THR A 161 -2.40 8.28 4.69
CA THR A 161 -3.46 8.99 5.42
C THR A 161 -2.84 10.08 6.30
N GLY A 162 -3.29 11.32 6.08
CA GLY A 162 -2.74 12.50 6.75
C GLY A 162 -1.92 13.40 5.82
N ASP A 163 -1.47 12.89 4.67
CA ASP A 163 -0.88 13.73 3.63
C ASP A 163 -1.95 14.66 3.04
N PHE A 164 -1.55 15.88 2.66
CA PHE A 164 -2.42 16.79 1.91
C PHE A 164 -2.23 16.60 0.43
N LEU A 165 -3.31 16.80 -0.32
CA LEU A 165 -3.25 16.89 -1.78
C LEU A 165 -3.40 18.34 -2.21
N ASP A 166 -2.39 18.88 -2.87
CA ASP A 166 -2.40 20.20 -3.48
C ASP A 166 -2.56 20.10 -4.99
N VAL A 167 -3.47 20.88 -5.56
CA VAL A 167 -3.82 20.84 -6.98
C VAL A 167 -3.71 22.23 -7.59
N ALA A 168 -2.74 22.40 -8.48
CA ALA A 168 -2.58 23.60 -9.27
C ALA A 168 -3.41 23.52 -10.56
N ILE A 169 -4.36 24.43 -10.72
CA ILE A 169 -5.25 24.54 -11.87
C ILE A 169 -4.66 25.57 -12.83
N TYR A 170 -4.23 25.14 -14.01
CA TYR A 170 -3.78 26.02 -15.07
C TYR A 170 -4.86 26.11 -16.14
N SER A 171 -5.49 27.27 -16.26
CA SER A 171 -6.36 27.57 -17.39
C SER A 171 -5.52 27.83 -18.63
N GLY A 172 -5.88 27.21 -19.76
CA GLY A 172 -5.25 27.47 -21.05
C GLY A 172 -5.85 28.73 -21.68
N PHE A 173 -5.00 29.71 -21.98
CA PHE A 173 -5.35 30.87 -22.80
C PHE A 173 -5.54 30.48 -24.27
#